data_AF-A0A661C0Y5-F1
#
_entry.id   AF-A0A661C0Y5-F1
#
_cell.length_a   1.000
_cell.length_b   1.000
_cell.length_c   1.000
_cell.angle_alpha   90.00
_cell.angle_beta   90.00
_cell.angle_gamma   90.00
#
_symmetry.space_group_name_H-M   'P 1'
#
loop_
_entity.id
_entity.type
_entity.pdbx_description
1 polymer ?
#
loop_
_entity_poly.entity_id
_entity_poly.type
_entity_poly.pdbx_seq_one_letter_code
_entity_poly.pdbx_strand_id
1 'polypeptide(L)'
;MHTPHLNHTLLILLSSYLLTSNANAETVYKSVDKDGKITYSSSPPDNHQESVKVDLLPPPSDDSIKAAQERHQQNLRADKMFDENRQKRSQITAEENRIKHERNKQFESTKKPEKTNEEGPYYGIPGHGILVLPAGPRISH
;
A
#
# COMPACT_ATOMS: atom_id res chain seq x y z
N MET A 1 31.81 18.58 64.98
CA MET A 1 31.73 19.30 63.68
C MET A 1 32.40 18.43 62.63
N HIS A 2 31.64 17.59 61.93
CA HIS A 2 32.13 16.75 60.83
C HIS A 2 31.74 17.41 59.52
N THR A 3 32.72 17.66 58.66
CA THR A 3 32.59 18.34 57.38
C THR A 3 32.03 17.38 56.31
N PRO A 4 30.86 17.67 55.69
CA PRO A 4 30.27 16.83 54.65
C PRO A 4 30.69 17.30 53.25
N HIS A 5 31.97 17.67 53.03
CA HIS A 5 32.38 18.24 51.74
C HIS A 5 32.81 17.19 50.71
N LEU A 6 33.21 15.98 51.14
CA LEU A 6 33.79 14.97 50.26
C LEU A 6 32.75 14.30 49.33
N ASN A 7 31.50 14.21 49.76
CA ASN A 7 30.42 13.55 49.00
C ASN A 7 29.81 14.46 47.92
N HIS A 8 29.88 15.79 48.08
CA HIS A 8 29.40 16.74 47.07
C HIS A 8 30.37 16.86 45.89
N THR A 9 31.68 16.83 46.14
CA THR A 9 32.69 16.90 45.08
C THR A 9 32.64 15.69 44.14
N LEU A 10 32.36 14.49 44.66
CA LEU A 10 32.22 13.28 43.85
C LEU A 10 30.95 13.28 42.99
N LEU A 11 29.86 13.88 43.49
CA LEU A 11 28.58 13.98 42.80
C LEU A 11 28.62 15.04 41.66
N ILE A 12 29.39 16.11 41.83
CA ILE A 12 29.65 17.12 40.79
C ILE A 12 30.56 16.57 39.69
N LEU A 13 31.53 15.72 40.02
CA LEU A 13 32.43 15.09 39.04
C LEU A 13 31.73 14.00 38.20
N LEU A 14 30.71 13.35 38.75
CA LEU A 14 29.93 12.34 38.03
C LEU A 14 28.88 12.96 37.09
N SER A 15 28.36 14.16 37.41
CA SER A 15 27.38 14.86 36.56
C SER A 15 28.01 15.50 35.32
N SER A 16 29.30 15.87 35.37
CA SER A 16 30.00 16.50 34.23
C SER A 16 30.37 15.53 33.11
N TYR A 17 30.35 14.22 33.36
CA TYR A 17 30.70 13.21 32.34
C TYR A 17 29.56 12.90 31.35
N LEU A 18 28.32 13.31 31.66
CA LEU A 18 27.13 12.99 30.86
C LEU A 18 26.89 13.94 29.66
N LEU A 19 27.74 14.96 29.43
CA LEU A 19 27.50 16.01 28.44
C LEU A 19 28.28 15.88 27.11
N THR A 20 28.93 14.75 26.82
CA THR A 20 29.79 14.64 25.62
C THR A 20 29.27 13.68 24.56
N SER A 21 27.97 13.70 24.27
CA SER A 21 27.42 13.15 23.02
C SER A 21 27.40 14.22 21.93
N ASN A 22 28.58 14.55 21.38
CA ASN A 22 28.65 15.32 20.14
C ASN A 22 28.18 14.41 18.99
N ALA A 23 26.90 14.50 18.64
CA ALA A 23 26.37 14.03 17.38
C ALA A 23 26.93 14.91 16.25
N ASN A 24 28.19 14.65 15.86
CA ASN A 24 28.79 15.28 14.69
C ASN A 24 28.17 14.63 13.45
N ALA A 25 27.48 15.41 12.63
CA ALA A 25 27.11 15.00 11.28
C ALA A 25 28.40 14.69 10.51
N GLU A 26 28.63 13.41 10.21
CA GLU A 26 29.82 12.98 9.46
C GLU A 26 29.75 13.59 8.05
N THR A 27 30.73 14.43 7.71
CA THR A 27 30.77 15.06 6.39
C THR A 27 31.14 14.00 5.36
N VAL A 28 30.25 13.75 4.40
CA VAL A 28 30.51 12.79 3.31
C VAL A 28 30.92 13.55 2.06
N TYR A 29 31.98 13.10 1.41
CA TYR A 29 32.48 13.60 0.13
C TYR A 29 32.18 12.60 -0.96
N LYS A 30 31.71 13.07 -2.10
CA LYS A 30 31.56 12.29 -3.33
C LYS A 30 32.64 12.71 -4.31
N SER A 31 33.47 11.76 -4.77
CA SER A 31 34.46 11.97 -5.83
C SER A 31 34.17 11.08 -7.04
N VAL A 32 34.64 11.52 -8.20
CA VAL A 32 34.60 10.76 -9.46
C VAL A 32 36.03 10.65 -9.98
N ASP A 33 36.49 9.42 -10.24
CA ASP A 33 37.83 9.21 -10.79
C ASP A 33 37.87 9.31 -12.33
N LYS A 34 39.06 9.12 -12.90
CA LYS A 34 39.32 9.26 -14.35
C LYS A 34 38.59 8.20 -15.20
N ASP A 35 38.23 7.08 -14.57
CA ASP A 35 37.49 5.98 -15.21
C ASP A 35 35.97 6.13 -15.00
N GLY A 36 35.53 7.22 -14.35
CA GLY A 36 34.13 7.53 -14.07
C GLY A 36 33.55 6.82 -12.85
N LYS A 37 34.37 6.20 -12.00
CA LYS A 37 33.91 5.50 -10.79
C LYS A 37 33.61 6.51 -9.67
N ILE A 38 32.46 6.32 -9.03
CA ILE A 38 32.02 7.15 -7.91
C ILE A 38 32.48 6.52 -6.59
N THR A 39 33.11 7.32 -5.73
CA THR A 39 33.50 6.92 -4.37
C THR A 39 32.95 7.89 -3.34
N TYR A 40 32.53 7.37 -2.18
CA TYR A 40 32.11 8.15 -1.02
C TYR A 40 33.12 7.97 0.11
N SER A 41 33.55 9.07 0.73
CA SER A 41 34.52 9.08 1.84
C SER A 41 34.12 10.10 2.90
N SER A 42 34.53 9.88 4.16
CA SER A 42 34.38 10.85 5.24
C SER A 42 35.52 11.87 5.31
N SER A 43 36.57 11.67 4.51
CA SER A 43 37.66 12.63 4.30
C SER A 43 37.71 13.13 2.85
N PRO A 44 38.18 14.37 2.61
CA PRO A 44 38.49 14.84 1.26
C PRO A 44 39.49 13.91 0.58
N PRO A 45 39.38 13.67 -0.74
CA PRO A 45 40.33 12.83 -1.46
C PRO A 45 41.71 13.51 -1.53
N ASP A 46 42.77 12.77 -1.19
CA ASP A 46 44.16 13.26 -1.13
C ASP A 46 44.71 13.69 -2.51
N ASN A 47 44.11 13.19 -3.60
CA ASN A 47 44.68 13.25 -4.94
C ASN A 47 44.29 14.51 -5.74
N HIS A 48 43.86 15.58 -5.08
CA HIS A 48 43.29 16.79 -5.72
C HIS A 48 42.15 16.49 -6.71
N GLN A 49 41.48 15.34 -6.56
CA GLN A 49 40.29 15.01 -7.34
C GLN A 49 39.17 15.96 -6.95
N GLU A 50 38.44 16.46 -7.96
CA GLU A 50 37.23 17.23 -7.69
C GLU A 50 36.26 16.37 -6.87
N SER A 51 35.85 16.91 -5.73
CA SER A 51 34.90 16.27 -4.84
C SER A 51 33.83 17.25 -4.41
N VAL A 52 32.62 16.74 -4.27
CA VAL A 52 31.46 17.52 -3.84
C VAL A 52 31.10 17.04 -2.44
N LYS A 53 30.95 17.98 -1.50
CA LYS A 53 30.37 17.68 -0.19
C LYS A 53 28.92 17.25 -0.38
N VAL A 54 28.58 16.09 0.15
CA VAL A 54 27.23 15.58 0.18
C VAL A 54 26.53 16.23 1.37
N ASP A 55 25.50 17.01 1.07
CA ASP A 55 24.62 17.54 2.10
C ASP A 55 23.69 16.42 2.57
N LEU A 56 23.91 15.98 3.81
CA LEU A 56 23.10 14.94 4.44
C LEU A 56 22.00 15.64 5.24
N LEU A 57 20.75 15.32 4.91
CA LEU A 57 19.64 15.71 5.75
C LEU A 57 19.81 15.14 7.16
N PRO A 58 19.42 15.89 8.20
CA PRO A 58 19.46 15.37 9.56
C PRO A 58 18.56 14.12 9.65
N PRO A 59 18.87 13.19 10.57
CA PRO A 59 17.98 12.08 10.85
C PRO A 59 16.59 12.60 11.26
N PRO A 60 15.52 11.84 10.98
CA PRO A 60 14.18 12.23 11.41
C PRO A 60 14.12 12.35 12.94
N SER A 61 13.26 13.24 13.44
CA SER A 61 13.02 13.35 14.88
C SER A 61 12.35 12.09 15.44
N ASP A 62 12.55 11.83 16.73
CA ASP A 62 11.91 10.71 17.42
C ASP A 62 10.37 10.75 17.31
N ASP A 63 9.79 11.96 17.39
CA ASP A 63 8.34 12.17 17.18
C ASP A 63 7.90 11.76 15.77
N SER A 64 8.70 12.09 14.75
CA SER A 64 8.43 11.70 13.37
C SER A 64 8.50 10.18 13.19
N ILE A 65 9.47 9.52 13.82
CA ILE A 65 9.61 8.06 13.80
C ILE A 65 8.38 7.42 14.46
N LYS A 66 8.01 7.90 15.65
CA LYS A 66 6.85 7.40 16.40
C LYS A 66 5.54 7.58 15.62
N ALA A 67 5.31 8.76 15.06
CA ALA A 67 4.13 9.04 14.24
C ALA A 67 4.07 8.16 12.97
N ALA A 68 5.22 7.86 12.35
CA ALA A 68 5.28 6.93 11.23
C ALA A 68 4.94 5.49 11.65
N GLN A 69 5.45 5.03 12.80
CA GLN A 69 5.14 3.71 13.35
C GLN A 69 3.66 3.58 13.71
N GLU A 70 3.08 4.59 14.35
CA GLU A 70 1.65 4.60 14.70
C GLU A 70 0.77 4.53 13.45
N ARG A 71 1.07 5.33 12.41
CA ARG A 71 0.36 5.25 11.12
C ARG A 71 0.49 3.88 10.47
N HIS A 72 1.68 3.29 10.50
CA HIS A 72 1.88 1.95 9.96
C HIS A 72 1.02 0.91 10.69
N GLN A 73 0.97 0.96 12.03
CA GLN A 73 0.13 0.07 12.83
C GLN A 73 -1.37 0.27 12.54
N GLN A 74 -1.81 1.50 12.32
CA GLN A 74 -3.20 1.79 11.95
C GLN A 74 -3.55 1.20 10.58
N ASN A 75 -2.65 1.34 9.59
CA ASN A 75 -2.86 0.79 8.25
C ASN A 75 -2.97 -0.74 8.29
N LEU A 76 -2.09 -1.43 9.03
CA LEU A 76 -2.17 -2.88 9.18
C LEU A 76 -3.50 -3.35 9.78
N ARG A 77 -4.05 -2.60 10.74
CA ARG A 77 -5.37 -2.91 11.34
C ARG A 77 -6.49 -2.69 10.33
N ALA A 78 -6.44 -1.61 9.56
CA ALA A 78 -7.43 -1.31 8.52
C ALA A 78 -7.41 -2.38 7.41
N ASP A 79 -6.22 -2.77 6.96
CA ASP A 79 -6.04 -3.81 5.94
C ASP A 79 -6.68 -5.12 6.37
N LYS A 80 -6.41 -5.57 7.60
CA LYS A 80 -7.04 -6.77 8.15
C LYS A 80 -8.57 -6.67 8.18
N MET A 81 -9.11 -5.53 8.60
CA MET A 81 -10.56 -5.29 8.61
C MET A 81 -11.15 -5.36 7.19
N PHE A 82 -10.47 -4.79 6.19
CA PHE A 82 -10.93 -4.82 4.80
C PHE A 82 -10.90 -6.23 4.22
N ASP A 83 -9.89 -7.02 4.53
CA ASP A 83 -9.81 -8.41 4.09
C ASP A 83 -10.93 -9.27 4.69
N GLU A 84 -11.17 -9.15 6.00
CA GLU A 84 -12.29 -9.83 6.66
C GLU A 84 -13.64 -9.43 6.04
N ASN A 85 -13.84 -8.14 5.77
CA ASN A 85 -15.06 -7.65 5.14
C ASN A 85 -15.21 -8.15 3.70
N ARG A 86 -14.12 -8.23 2.94
CA ARG A 86 -14.13 -8.80 1.58
C ARG A 86 -14.52 -10.27 1.60
N GLN A 87 -13.96 -11.06 2.52
CA GLN A 87 -14.30 -12.47 2.68
C GLN A 87 -15.77 -12.66 3.04
N LYS A 88 -16.28 -11.92 4.03
CA LYS A 88 -17.69 -11.98 4.43
C LYS A 88 -18.63 -11.63 3.28
N ARG A 89 -18.34 -10.55 2.55
CA ARG A 89 -19.13 -10.16 1.36
C ARG A 89 -19.11 -11.26 0.30
N SER A 90 -17.94 -11.82 0.01
CA SER A 90 -17.83 -12.91 -0.97
C SER A 90 -18.66 -14.14 -0.56
N GLN A 91 -18.67 -14.51 0.72
CA GLN A 91 -19.46 -15.62 1.23
C GLN A 91 -20.96 -15.36 1.13
N ILE A 92 -21.41 -14.17 1.54
CA ILE A 92 -22.83 -13.77 1.44
C ILE A 92 -23.28 -13.77 -0.02
N THR A 93 -22.53 -13.15 -0.92
CA THR A 93 -22.88 -13.10 -2.35
C THR A 93 -22.88 -14.50 -2.97
N ALA A 94 -21.95 -15.37 -2.61
CA ALA A 94 -21.93 -16.76 -3.09
C ALA A 94 -23.19 -17.52 -2.65
N GLU A 95 -23.59 -17.37 -1.39
CA GLU A 95 -24.78 -18.01 -0.84
C GLU A 95 -26.08 -17.44 -1.44
N GLU A 96 -26.18 -16.13 -1.58
CA GLU A 96 -27.32 -15.47 -2.25
C GLU A 96 -27.46 -15.96 -3.71
N ASN A 97 -26.35 -16.07 -4.44
CA ASN A 97 -26.35 -16.58 -5.80
C ASN A 97 -26.77 -18.06 -5.83
N ARG A 98 -26.31 -18.89 -4.88
CA ARG A 98 -26.72 -20.29 -4.77
C ARG A 98 -28.23 -20.42 -4.56
N ILE A 99 -28.78 -19.69 -3.59
CA ILE A 99 -30.22 -19.67 -3.30
C ILE A 99 -31.03 -19.18 -4.52
N LYS A 100 -30.56 -18.14 -5.19
CA LYS A 100 -31.21 -17.60 -6.39
C LYS A 100 -31.21 -18.62 -7.53
N HIS A 101 -30.10 -19.32 -7.76
CA HIS A 101 -30.02 -20.38 -8.76
C HIS A 101 -30.98 -21.55 -8.45
N GLU A 102 -31.04 -21.99 -7.19
CA GLU A 102 -31.96 -23.06 -6.76
C GLU A 102 -33.42 -22.66 -6.93
N ARG A 103 -33.78 -21.44 -6.52
CA ARG A 103 -35.12 -20.88 -6.71
C ARG A 103 -35.49 -20.82 -8.19
N ASN A 104 -34.59 -20.33 -9.04
CA ASN A 104 -34.84 -20.25 -10.47
C ASN A 104 -35.06 -21.64 -11.10
N LYS A 105 -34.25 -22.64 -10.72
CA LYS A 105 -34.45 -24.03 -11.18
C LYS A 105 -35.83 -24.58 -10.81
N GLN A 106 -36.33 -24.26 -9.60
CA GLN A 106 -37.67 -24.66 -9.17
C GLN A 106 -38.79 -23.94 -9.95
N PHE A 107 -38.62 -22.66 -10.29
CA PHE A 107 -39.56 -21.93 -11.14
C PHE A 107 -39.57 -22.44 -12.58
N GLU A 108 -38.40 -22.81 -13.13
CA GLU A 108 -38.30 -23.39 -14.46
C GLU A 108 -38.89 -24.80 -14.52
N SER A 109 -38.69 -25.63 -13.49
CA SER A 109 -39.23 -27.00 -13.46
C SER A 109 -40.76 -27.05 -13.26
N THR A 110 -41.34 -26.02 -12.65
CA THR A 110 -42.80 -25.89 -12.46
C THR A 110 -43.52 -25.25 -13.64
N LYS A 111 -42.82 -24.51 -14.49
CA LYS A 111 -43.34 -24.12 -15.80
C LYS A 111 -43.30 -25.33 -16.74
N LYS A 112 -44.44 -26.00 -16.90
CA LYS A 112 -44.66 -26.91 -18.05
C LYS A 112 -44.26 -26.18 -19.33
N PRO A 113 -43.53 -26.81 -20.27
CA PRO A 113 -43.26 -26.19 -21.56
C PRO A 113 -44.60 -25.95 -22.25
N GLU A 114 -45.03 -24.69 -22.26
CA GLU A 114 -46.10 -24.23 -23.13
C GLU A 114 -45.60 -24.43 -24.57
N LYS A 115 -46.34 -25.23 -25.35
CA LYS A 115 -45.99 -25.51 -26.75
C LYS A 115 -45.94 -24.18 -27.50
N THR A 116 -44.73 -23.72 -27.79
CA THR A 116 -44.52 -22.54 -28.63
C THR A 116 -44.86 -22.90 -30.07
N ASN A 117 -45.95 -22.33 -30.57
CA ASN A 117 -46.17 -22.23 -32.01
C ASN A 117 -45.03 -21.36 -32.59
N GLU A 118 -44.57 -21.76 -33.77
CA GLU A 118 -43.39 -21.26 -34.46
C GLU A 118 -43.40 -19.73 -34.67
N GLU A 119 -42.65 -18.99 -33.88
CA GLU A 119 -42.30 -17.59 -34.17
C GLU A 119 -40.78 -17.40 -33.95
N GLY A 120 -40.13 -16.79 -34.95
CA GLY A 120 -38.68 -16.84 -35.20
C GLY A 120 -37.73 -16.29 -34.11
N PRO A 121 -36.40 -16.37 -34.31
CA PRO A 121 -35.41 -16.15 -33.27
C PRO A 121 -35.43 -14.70 -32.75
N TYR A 122 -35.79 -14.55 -31.48
CA TYR A 122 -35.90 -13.29 -30.76
C TYR A 122 -34.56 -12.84 -30.16
N TYR A 123 -34.01 -11.72 -30.64
CA TYR A 123 -32.85 -11.04 -30.06
C TYR A 123 -33.27 -9.70 -29.45
N GLY A 124 -33.71 -9.71 -28.18
CA GLY A 124 -34.02 -8.49 -27.43
C GLY A 124 -32.93 -8.12 -26.43
N ILE A 125 -32.25 -6.99 -26.64
CA ILE A 125 -31.41 -6.34 -25.62
C ILE A 125 -32.34 -5.49 -24.72
N PRO A 126 -32.40 -5.72 -23.40
CA PRO A 126 -33.34 -5.00 -22.54
C PRO A 126 -32.99 -3.51 -22.44
N GLY A 127 -33.96 -2.64 -22.76
CA GLY A 127 -33.89 -1.19 -22.55
C GLY A 127 -33.85 -0.32 -23.82
N HIS A 128 -33.84 -0.91 -25.02
CA HIS A 128 -33.99 -0.17 -26.27
C HIS A 128 -35.23 -0.69 -27.01
N GLY A 129 -36.07 0.24 -27.50
CA GLY A 129 -37.31 -0.10 -28.21
C GLY A 129 -37.06 -1.04 -29.40
N ILE A 130 -38.10 -1.79 -29.76
CA ILE A 130 -38.06 -2.82 -30.81
C ILE A 130 -37.61 -2.20 -32.14
N LEU A 131 -36.41 -2.56 -32.62
CA LEU A 131 -36.00 -2.34 -34.00
C LEU A 131 -36.49 -3.51 -34.85
N VAL A 132 -37.66 -3.36 -35.47
CA VAL A 132 -38.13 -4.30 -36.49
C VAL A 132 -37.32 -4.06 -37.76
N LEU A 133 -36.37 -4.95 -38.06
CA LEU A 133 -35.66 -4.95 -39.34
C LEU A 133 -36.52 -5.68 -40.39
N PRO A 134 -36.64 -5.14 -41.62
CA PRO A 134 -37.41 -5.77 -42.68
C PRO A 134 -36.77 -7.10 -43.12
N ALA A 135 -37.62 -8.07 -43.46
CA ALA A 135 -37.18 -9.39 -43.90
C ALA A 135 -36.29 -9.29 -45.16
N GLY A 136 -35.08 -9.87 -45.07
CA GLY A 136 -34.15 -9.93 -46.19
C GLY A 136 -34.66 -10.80 -47.35
N PRO A 137 -34.12 -10.61 -48.56
CA PRO A 137 -34.63 -11.25 -49.77
C PRO A 137 -34.42 -12.77 -49.72
N ARG A 138 -35.50 -13.51 -50.00
CA ARG A 138 -35.46 -14.97 -50.12
C ARG A 138 -34.88 -15.35 -51.48
N ILE A 139 -33.76 -16.06 -51.47
CA ILE A 139 -33.18 -16.64 -52.67
C ILE A 139 -33.84 -18.01 -52.84
N SER A 140 -34.69 -18.14 -53.87
CA SER A 140 -35.24 -19.44 -54.30
C SER A 140 -34.17 -20.19 -55.09
N HIS A 141 -33.99 -21.48 -54.76
CA HIS A 141 -33.13 -22.42 -55.50
C HIS A 141 -33.71 -22.77 -56.87
#